data_AF-A0A3S5IT90-F1
#
_entry.id   AF-A0A3S5IT90-F1
#
_cell.length_a   1.000
_cell.length_b   1.000
_cell.length_c   1.000
_cell.angle_alpha   90.00
_cell.angle_beta   90.00
_cell.angle_gamma   90.00
#
_symmetry.space_group_name_H-M   'P 1'
#
loop_
_entity.id
_entity.type
_entity.pdbx_description
1 polymer ?
#
loop_
_entity_poly.entity_id
_entity_poly.type
_entity_poly.pdbx_seq_one_letter_code
_entity_poly.pdbx_strand_id
1 'polypeptide(L)'
;MDDAFMTMLMACCGETLAESTTNLNGIMLKVRQNKPTTVQIWTANSDQRKLKAMAVSLRNLLEKVIGAKPLQKLEYFSHQQTQVGAAGSLAGRMRGKPIRITPDFTL
;
A
#
# COMPACT_ATOMS: atom_id res chain seq x y z
N MET A 1 -0.74 -11.98 -12.72
CA MET A 1 -0.32 -10.68 -12.15
C MET A 1 -1.18 -9.58 -12.75
N ASP A 2 -1.31 -9.59 -14.08
CA ASP A 2 -2.06 -8.63 -14.87
C ASP A 2 -3.50 -8.45 -14.37
N ASP A 3 -4.24 -9.54 -14.14
CA ASP A 3 -5.62 -9.47 -13.65
C ASP A 3 -5.75 -8.81 -12.27
N ALA A 4 -4.79 -9.03 -11.36
CA ALA A 4 -4.81 -8.45 -10.01
C ALA A 4 -4.58 -6.94 -10.06
N PHE A 5 -3.60 -6.50 -10.86
CA PHE A 5 -3.28 -5.09 -10.99
C PHE A 5 -4.37 -4.34 -11.76
N MET A 6 -4.87 -4.91 -12.86
CA MET A 6 -5.98 -4.33 -13.62
C MET A 6 -7.26 -4.25 -12.78
N THR A 7 -7.59 -5.30 -12.02
CA THR A 7 -8.77 -5.27 -11.13
C THR A 7 -8.61 -4.21 -10.04
N MET A 8 -7.42 -4.03 -9.50
CA MET A 8 -7.15 -3.02 -8.49
C MET A 8 -7.22 -1.60 -9.05
N LEU A 9 -6.68 -1.39 -10.25
CA LEU A 9 -6.81 -0.13 -10.98
C LEU A 9 -8.29 0.19 -11.22
N MET A 10 -9.06 -0.78 -11.73
CA MET A 10 -10.48 -0.62 -12.01
C MET A 10 -11.31 -0.37 -10.76
N ALA A 11 -11.04 -1.07 -9.65
CA ALA A 11 -11.78 -0.90 -8.40
C ALA A 11 -11.51 0.44 -7.72
N CYS A 12 -10.27 0.94 -7.82
CA CYS A 12 -9.91 2.24 -7.27
C CYS A 12 -10.36 3.41 -8.17
N CYS A 13 -10.33 3.26 -9.51
CA CYS A 13 -10.82 4.28 -10.44
C CYS A 13 -12.35 4.31 -10.56
N GLY A 14 -13.01 3.16 -10.44
CA GLY A 14 -14.46 3.02 -10.54
C GLY A 14 -15.20 3.26 -9.22
N GLU A 15 -14.54 3.81 -8.19
CA GLU A 15 -15.10 4.10 -6.87
C GLU A 15 -15.83 2.91 -6.21
N THR A 16 -15.50 1.68 -6.61
CA THR A 16 -16.22 0.46 -6.19
C THR A 16 -15.83 0.02 -4.78
N LEU A 17 -14.85 0.69 -4.16
CA LEU A 17 -14.54 0.59 -2.74
C LEU A 17 -15.60 1.38 -1.95
N ALA A 18 -16.82 0.84 -1.95
CA ALA A 18 -18.07 1.47 -1.49
C ALA A 18 -18.10 1.98 -0.04
N GLU A 19 -17.05 1.73 0.75
CA GLU A 19 -16.94 2.16 2.16
C GLU A 19 -15.78 3.13 2.42
N SER A 20 -15.03 3.48 1.37
CA SER A 20 -13.86 4.34 1.47
C SER A 20 -14.25 5.80 1.32
N THR A 21 -14.71 6.44 2.40
CA THR A 21 -14.61 7.92 2.54
C THR A 21 -13.13 8.39 2.59
N THR A 22 -12.20 7.46 2.45
CA THR A 22 -10.78 7.71 2.28
C THR A 22 -10.52 8.10 0.84
N ASN A 23 -10.26 9.39 0.61
CA ASN A 23 -9.81 9.87 -0.69
C ASN A 23 -8.53 9.13 -1.09
N LEU A 24 -8.61 8.34 -2.16
CA LEU A 24 -7.46 7.68 -2.77
C LEU A 24 -6.71 8.70 -3.61
N ASN A 25 -5.41 8.86 -3.35
CA ASN A 25 -4.56 9.78 -4.10
C ASN A 25 -3.92 9.09 -5.31
N GLY A 26 -3.67 7.78 -5.22
CA GLY A 26 -3.05 7.04 -6.31
C GLY A 26 -2.67 5.62 -5.94
N ILE A 27 -2.27 4.85 -6.95
CA ILE A 27 -1.81 3.48 -6.83
C ILE A 27 -0.47 3.37 -7.55
N MET A 28 0.44 2.55 -7.03
CA MET A 28 1.72 2.26 -7.66
C MET A 28 2.00 0.76 -7.64
N LEU A 29 2.37 0.22 -8.79
CA LEU A 29 2.89 -1.13 -8.94
C LEU A 29 4.43 -1.10 -8.99
N LYS A 30 5.07 -1.86 -8.11
CA LYS A 30 6.52 -2.06 -8.11
C LYS A 30 6.83 -3.49 -8.54
N VAL A 31 7.40 -3.62 -9.73
CA VAL A 31 7.93 -4.87 -10.26
C VAL A 31 9.45 -4.81 -10.21
N ARG A 32 10.09 -5.78 -9.54
CA ARG A 32 11.55 -5.90 -9.48
C ARG A 32 11.95 -7.35 -9.64
N GLN A 33 13.08 -7.58 -10.33
CA GLN A 33 13.64 -8.90 -10.49
C GLN A 33 13.99 -9.51 -9.12
N ASN A 34 13.65 -10.78 -8.91
CA ASN A 34 13.93 -11.52 -7.67
C ASN A 34 13.33 -10.90 -6.39
N LYS A 35 12.29 -10.07 -6.51
CA LYS A 35 11.54 -9.52 -5.38
C LYS A 35 10.04 -9.76 -5.60
N PRO A 36 9.26 -9.89 -4.51
CA PRO A 36 7.81 -9.91 -4.63
C PRO A 36 7.30 -8.66 -5.34
N THR A 37 6.28 -8.81 -6.18
CA THR A 37 5.57 -7.67 -6.75
C THR A 37 4.81 -6.97 -5.65
N THR A 38 4.95 -5.65 -5.56
CA THR A 38 4.31 -4.85 -4.51
C THR A 38 3.34 -3.87 -5.13
N VAL A 39 2.10 -3.87 -4.64
CA VAL A 39 1.14 -2.80 -4.93
C VAL A 39 1.08 -1.87 -3.72
N GLN A 40 1.18 -0.56 -3.98
CA GLN A 40 1.07 0.49 -2.97
C GLN A 40 -0.14 1.36 -3.28
N ILE A 41 -0.89 1.73 -2.25
CA ILE A 41 -2.03 2.63 -2.34
C ILE A 41 -1.71 3.85 -1.50
N TRP A 42 -1.90 5.03 -2.07
CA TRP A 42 -1.73 6.30 -1.38
C TRP A 42 -3.09 6.87 -1.06
N THR A 43 -3.23 7.33 0.18
CA THR A 43 -4.48 7.82 0.75
C THR A 43 -4.27 9.23 1.29
N ALA A 44 -5.30 10.07 1.23
CA ALA A 44 -5.21 11.44 1.73
C ALA A 44 -5.28 11.53 3.27
N ASN A 45 -5.80 10.50 3.94
CA ASN A 45 -5.92 10.46 5.39
C ASN A 45 -5.25 9.21 5.98
N SER A 46 -4.86 9.32 7.26
CA SER A 46 -4.19 8.28 8.01
C SER A 46 -5.10 7.62 9.06
N ASP A 47 -6.43 7.76 8.93
CA ASP A 47 -7.38 7.22 9.91
C ASP A 47 -7.35 5.69 9.87
N GLN A 48 -6.83 5.08 10.94
CA GLN A 48 -6.63 3.64 11.01
C GLN A 48 -7.93 2.84 10.85
N ARG A 49 -9.07 3.34 11.33
CA ARG A 49 -10.35 2.63 11.24
C ARG A 49 -10.83 2.60 9.78
N LYS A 50 -10.72 3.74 9.08
CA LYS A 50 -11.05 3.82 7.65
C LYS A 50 -10.11 2.98 6.79
N LEU A 51 -8.81 3.01 7.10
CA LEU A 51 -7.79 2.22 6.40
C LEU A 51 -7.99 0.71 6.62
N LYS A 52 -8.42 0.27 7.81
CA LYS A 52 -8.80 -1.13 8.08
C LYS A 52 -9.97 -1.59 7.21
N ALA A 53 -11.05 -0.82 7.15
CA ALA A 53 -12.22 -1.17 6.32
C ALA A 53 -11.85 -1.27 4.83
N MET A 54 -11.04 -0.32 4.34
CA MET A 54 -10.52 -0.34 2.98
C MET A 54 -9.62 -1.56 2.73
N ALA A 55 -8.71 -1.88 3.65
CA ALA A 55 -7.82 -3.04 3.54
C ALA A 55 -8.58 -4.37 3.47
N VAL A 56 -9.64 -4.53 4.27
CA VAL A 56 -10.51 -5.71 4.22
C VAL A 56 -11.23 -5.80 2.88
N SER A 57 -11.79 -4.70 2.40
CA SER A 57 -12.48 -4.65 1.10
C SER A 57 -11.55 -5.02 -0.06
N LEU A 58 -10.34 -4.44 -0.07
CA LEU A 58 -9.30 -4.75 -1.06
C LEU A 58 -8.85 -6.20 -0.99
N ARG A 59 -8.64 -6.72 0.22
CA ARG A 59 -8.25 -8.12 0.41
C ARG A 59 -9.32 -9.06 -0.13
N ASN A 60 -10.57 -8.86 0.24
CA ASN A 60 -11.70 -9.67 -0.25
C ASN A 60 -11.81 -9.64 -1.78
N LEU A 61 -11.58 -8.47 -2.40
CA LEU A 61 -11.58 -8.33 -3.84
C LEU A 61 -10.42 -9.12 -4.48
N LEU A 62 -9.19 -8.93 -3.99
CA LEU A 62 -8.00 -9.58 -4.53
C LEU A 62 -8.02 -11.09 -4.29
N GLU A 63 -8.56 -11.55 -3.17
CA GLU A 63 -8.75 -12.98 -2.89
C GLU A 63 -9.62 -13.66 -3.93
N LYS A 64 -10.62 -12.98 -4.48
CA LYS A 64 -11.46 -13.51 -5.57
C LYS A 64 -10.73 -13.61 -6.91
N VAL A 65 -9.73 -12.76 -7.14
CA VAL A 65 -9.02 -12.67 -8.44
C VAL A 65 -7.79 -13.57 -8.48
N ILE A 66 -6.99 -13.58 -7.42
CA ILE A 66 -5.71 -14.32 -7.37
C ILE A 66 -5.62 -15.37 -6.27
N GLY A 67 -6.68 -15.53 -5.47
CA GLY A 67 -6.68 -16.42 -4.31
C GLY A 67 -5.95 -15.84 -3.09
N ALA A 68 -6.13 -16.48 -1.93
CA ALA A 68 -5.55 -16.01 -0.67
C ALA A 68 -4.05 -16.33 -0.51
N LYS A 69 -3.57 -17.44 -1.08
CA LYS A 69 -2.18 -17.90 -0.94
C LYS A 69 -1.11 -16.89 -1.37
N PRO A 70 -1.25 -16.14 -2.48
CA PRO A 70 -0.25 -15.14 -2.88
C PRO A 70 -0.35 -13.82 -2.10
N LEU A 71 -1.39 -13.59 -1.31
CA LEU A 71 -1.61 -12.32 -0.61
C LEU A 71 -0.84 -12.25 0.70
N GLN A 72 0.08 -11.30 0.76
CA GLN A 72 0.79 -10.97 1.99
C GLN A 72 -0.07 -10.08 2.92
N LYS A 73 0.45 -9.78 4.11
CA LYS A 73 -0.17 -8.84 5.03
C LYS A 73 -0.12 -7.44 4.45
N LEU A 74 -1.15 -6.62 4.72
CA LEU A 74 -1.12 -5.22 4.33
C LEU A 74 -0.35 -4.44 5.40
N GLU A 75 0.54 -3.57 4.93
CA GLU A 75 1.41 -2.75 5.77
C GLU A 75 1.13 -1.29 5.50
N TYR A 76 0.89 -0.51 6.55
CA TYR A 76 0.68 0.93 6.43
C TYR A 76 1.97 1.69 6.77
N PHE A 77 2.28 2.67 5.94
CA PHE A 77 3.42 3.57 6.09
C PHE A 77 2.96 5.02 5.96
N SER A 78 3.13 5.81 7.01
CA SER A 78 2.79 7.23 6.99
C SER A 78 3.74 8.01 6.08
N HIS A 79 3.21 9.03 5.40
CA HIS A 79 4.01 9.90 4.53
C HIS A 79 5.13 10.62 5.31
N GLN A 80 4.87 11.02 6.55
CA GLN A 80 5.84 11.68 7.42
C GLN A 80 7.04 10.76 7.73
N GLN A 81 6.79 9.49 8.08
CA GLN A 81 7.87 8.55 8.37
C GLN A 81 8.67 8.14 7.12
N THR A 82 8.00 8.07 5.98
CA THR A 82 8.63 7.74 4.69
C THR A 82 9.64 8.81 4.25
N GLN A 83 9.42 10.10 4.56
CA GLN A 83 10.35 11.17 4.21
C GLN A 83 11.58 11.26 5.12
N VAL A 84 11.45 10.94 6.42
CA VAL A 84 12.57 11.00 7.36
C VAL A 84 13.60 9.90 7.11
N GLY A 85 13.17 8.73 6.62
CA GLY A 85 14.03 7.59 6.28
C GLY A 85 14.50 7.50 4.82
N ALA A 86 14.07 8.42 3.95
CA ALA A 86 14.44 8.38 2.54
C ALA A 86 15.93 8.72 2.33
N ALA A 87 16.58 8.02 1.40
CA ALA A 87 18.00 8.26 1.05
C ALA A 87 18.31 9.70 0.58
N GLY A 88 17.27 10.47 0.19
CA GLY A 88 17.37 11.88 -0.18
C GLY A 88 17.24 12.88 0.98
N SER A 89 16.82 12.44 2.17
CA SER A 89 16.63 13.30 3.35
C SER A 89 17.93 13.49 4.12
N LEU A 90 18.14 14.68 4.69
CA LEU A 90 19.33 15.01 5.49
C LEU A 90 19.52 14.01 6.65
N ALA A 91 18.43 13.60 7.29
CA ALA A 91 18.42 12.60 8.35
C ALA A 91 18.85 11.20 7.88
N GLY A 92 18.48 10.82 6.65
CA GLY A 92 18.89 9.57 6.02
C GLY A 92 20.36 9.55 5.61
N ARG A 93 20.95 10.71 5.31
CA ARG A 93 22.39 10.85 5.01
C ARG A 93 23.27 10.84 6.27
N MET A 94 22.78 11.38 7.39
CA MET A 94 23.54 11.43 8.64
C MET A 94 23.62 10.08 9.37
N ARG A 95 22.62 9.20 9.19
CA ARG A 95 22.68 7.83 9.73
C ARG A 95 23.20 6.91 8.62
N GLY A 96 24.51 6.68 8.56
CA GLY A 96 25.21 5.89 7.53
C GLY A 96 24.80 4.42 7.34
N LYS A 97 23.62 4.00 7.83
CA LYS A 97 22.97 2.71 7.51
C LYS A 97 21.52 3.00 7.11
N PRO A 98 21.01 2.43 6.00
CA PRO A 98 19.61 2.60 5.62
C PRO A 98 18.73 2.17 6.80
N ILE A 99 17.96 3.11 7.34
CA ILE A 99 17.00 2.83 8.39
C ILE A 99 15.98 1.89 7.75
N ARG A 100 15.90 0.65 8.26
CA ARG A 100 14.85 -0.28 7.87
C ARG A 100 13.51 0.39 8.19
N ILE A 101 12.77 0.78 7.16
CA ILE A 101 11.46 1.40 7.31
C ILE A 101 10.53 0.32 7.85
N THR A 102 10.11 0.47 9.09
CA THR A 102 9.10 -0.38 9.72
C THR A 102 7.70 0.19 9.45
N PRO A 103 6.68 -0.65 9.24
CA PRO A 103 5.31 -0.16 9.10
C PRO A 103 4.85 0.48 10.40
N ASP A 104 4.03 1.53 10.33
CA ASP A 104 3.40 2.12 11.51
C ASP A 104 2.43 1.10 12.14
N PHE A 105 1.71 0.35 11.30
CA PHE A 105 0.88 -0.79 11.71
C PHE A 105 0.63 -1.76 10.54
N THR A 106 0.20 -2.98 10.89
CA THR A 106 -0.24 -4.01 9.94
C THR A 106 -1.76 -4.11 9.94
N LEU A 107 -2.33 -4.40 8.78
CA LEU A 107 -3.76 -4.47 8.49
C LEU A 107 -4.18 -5.88 8.07
#